data_AF-A0AAW1V4C8-F1
#
_entry.id   AF-A0AAW1V4C8-F1
#
_cell.length_a   1.000
_cell.length_b   1.000
_cell.length_c   1.000
_cell.angle_alpha   90.00
_cell.angle_beta   90.00
_cell.angle_gamma   90.00
#
_symmetry.space_group_name_H-M   'P 1'
#
loop_
_entity.id
_entity.type
_entity.pdbx_description
1 polymer ?
#
loop_
_entity_poly.entity_id
_entity_poly.type
_entity_poly.pdbx_seq_one_letter_code
_entity_poly.pdbx_strand_id
1 'polypeptide(L)'
;MKKKMDNAPRGKPKSGRVWKSTKSKFSLNVKTKGIRDSLEKKEKFRQEMRAIKEASRSIIEAKRQEQENRKQRRREKLQKQEENRKKSEVVQVITNTSKIKRMKKKQLRNIEKRDILNTK
;
A
#
# COMPACT_ATOMS: atom_id res chain seq x y z
N MET A 1 -42.25 44.58 11.12
CA MET A 1 -42.51 44.73 9.67
C MET A 1 -41.82 43.60 8.91
N LYS A 2 -42.57 42.70 8.23
CA LYS A 2 -41.98 41.64 7.39
C LYS A 2 -41.44 42.29 6.11
N LYS A 3 -40.10 42.33 5.97
CA LYS A 3 -39.43 42.82 4.75
C LYS A 3 -39.83 41.89 3.60
N LYS A 4 -40.63 42.37 2.63
CA LYS A 4 -40.93 41.63 1.40
C LYS A 4 -39.60 41.33 0.71
N MET A 5 -39.32 40.06 0.47
CA MET A 5 -38.17 39.66 -0.33
C MET A 5 -38.51 39.94 -1.79
N ASP A 6 -37.62 40.62 -2.51
CA ASP A 6 -37.74 40.79 -3.95
C ASP A 6 -37.67 39.40 -4.62
N ASN A 7 -38.84 38.84 -4.91
CA ASN A 7 -39.03 37.55 -5.59
C ASN A 7 -38.87 37.70 -7.11
N ALA A 8 -37.91 38.51 -7.57
CA ALA A 8 -37.60 38.56 -8.99
C ALA A 8 -36.89 37.25 -9.40
N PRO A 9 -37.43 36.46 -10.36
CA PRO A 9 -36.78 35.24 -10.80
C PRO A 9 -35.45 35.57 -11.48
N ARG A 10 -34.34 35.00 -10.97
CA ARG A 10 -33.01 35.16 -11.57
C ARG A 10 -32.72 34.03 -12.56
N GLY A 11 -32.12 34.36 -13.71
CA GLY A 11 -31.71 33.38 -14.71
C GLY A 11 -30.53 32.49 -14.26
N LYS A 12 -30.33 31.37 -14.96
CA LYS A 12 -29.21 30.44 -14.71
C LYS A 12 -27.87 31.10 -15.12
N PRO A 13 -26.80 30.99 -14.31
CA PRO A 13 -25.51 31.57 -14.66
C PRO A 13 -24.84 30.79 -15.80
N LYS A 14 -24.42 31.52 -16.86
CA LYS A 14 -23.81 30.95 -18.09
C LYS A 14 -22.64 29.99 -17.83
N SER A 15 -21.88 30.19 -16.76
CA SER A 15 -20.65 29.45 -16.48
C SER A 15 -20.80 28.24 -15.54
N GLY A 16 -21.99 27.93 -15.01
CA GLY A 16 -22.22 26.77 -14.11
C GLY A 16 -21.47 26.75 -12.76
N ARG A 17 -20.58 27.71 -12.51
CA ARG A 17 -19.74 27.76 -11.30
C ARG A 17 -20.59 27.90 -10.03
N VAL A 18 -20.35 26.99 -9.08
CA VAL A 18 -21.13 26.82 -7.84
C VAL A 18 -21.21 28.08 -6.99
N TRP A 19 -20.16 28.90 -6.96
CA TRP A 19 -20.13 30.15 -6.18
C TRP A 19 -20.95 31.31 -6.78
N LYS A 20 -21.35 31.21 -8.05
CA LYS A 20 -22.28 32.14 -8.70
C LYS A 20 -23.74 31.74 -8.53
N SER A 21 -24.00 30.55 -7.95
CA SER A 21 -25.36 30.15 -7.60
C SER A 21 -25.87 30.95 -6.40
N THR A 22 -27.18 31.16 -6.33
CA THR A 22 -27.82 31.83 -5.20
C THR A 22 -27.64 30.99 -3.94
N LYS A 23 -26.84 31.49 -2.99
CA LYS A 23 -26.70 30.87 -1.68
C LYS A 23 -28.02 31.01 -0.93
N SER A 24 -28.51 29.92 -0.33
CA SER A 24 -29.63 30.01 0.61
C SER A 24 -29.19 30.85 1.81
N LYS A 25 -30.06 31.77 2.24
CA LYS A 25 -29.80 32.55 3.46
C LYS A 25 -29.82 31.60 4.65
N PHE A 26 -28.86 31.72 5.56
CA PHE A 26 -28.82 30.90 6.78
C PHE A 26 -30.11 31.02 7.62
N SER A 27 -30.82 32.14 7.51
CA SER A 27 -32.15 32.37 8.11
C SER A 27 -33.28 31.50 7.55
N LEU A 28 -33.10 30.87 6.37
CA LEU A 28 -34.04 29.90 5.80
C LEU A 28 -33.85 28.50 6.39
N ASN A 29 -32.71 28.22 7.02
CA ASN A 29 -32.51 26.97 7.73
C ASN A 29 -33.35 27.00 9.02
N VAL A 30 -34.45 26.26 9.03
CA VAL A 30 -35.25 26.05 10.24
C VAL A 30 -34.36 25.34 11.25
N LYS A 31 -33.98 26.04 12.32
CA LYS A 31 -33.28 25.47 13.47
C LYS A 31 -34.26 24.57 14.22
N THR A 32 -34.52 23.38 13.70
CA THR A 32 -35.24 22.35 14.47
C THR A 32 -34.39 21.99 15.68
N LYS A 33 -35.02 21.73 16.83
CA LYS A 33 -34.33 21.10 17.95
C LYS A 33 -33.89 19.74 17.43
N GLY A 34 -32.60 19.56 17.16
CA GLY A 34 -32.06 18.32 16.61
C GLY A 34 -32.53 17.13 17.46
N ILE A 35 -32.89 16.03 16.80
CA ILE A 35 -33.32 14.80 17.47
C ILE A 35 -32.16 14.37 18.37
N ARG A 36 -32.33 14.51 19.69
CA ARG A 36 -31.32 14.08 20.65
C ARG A 36 -31.54 12.60 20.92
N ASP A 37 -30.55 11.79 20.56
CA ASP A 37 -30.56 10.40 20.95
C ASP A 37 -30.48 10.26 22.47
N SER A 38 -31.25 9.30 23.00
CA SER A 38 -31.13 8.89 24.39
C SER A 38 -29.72 8.35 24.67
N LEU A 39 -29.31 8.42 25.93
CA LEU A 39 -28.00 7.93 26.37
C LEU A 39 -27.81 6.44 26.01
N GLU A 40 -28.84 5.63 26.22
CA GLU A 40 -28.85 4.20 25.90
C GLU A 40 -28.56 3.93 24.41
N LYS A 41 -29.16 4.70 23.49
CA LYS A 41 -28.88 4.56 22.04
C LYS A 41 -27.43 4.88 21.72
N LYS A 42 -26.85 5.88 22.38
CA LYS A 42 -25.44 6.24 22.20
C LYS A 42 -24.50 5.17 22.72
N GLU A 43 -24.85 4.51 23.83
CA GLU A 43 -24.06 3.40 24.38
C GLU A 43 -24.10 2.17 23.49
N LYS A 44 -25.28 1.77 23.02
CA LYS A 44 -25.45 0.69 22.04
C LYS A 44 -24.61 0.94 20.79
N PHE A 45 -24.71 2.13 20.21
CA PHE A 45 -23.89 2.52 19.06
C PHE A 45 -22.38 2.46 19.34
N ARG A 46 -21.93 2.91 20.52
CA ARG A 46 -20.52 2.81 20.90
C ARG A 46 -20.03 1.37 21.00
N GLN A 47 -20.86 0.48 21.54
CA GLN A 47 -20.55 -0.95 21.67
C GLN A 47 -20.49 -1.62 20.29
N GLU A 48 -21.47 -1.38 19.43
CA GLU A 48 -21.49 -1.87 18.04
C GLU A 48 -20.25 -1.40 17.26
N MET A 49 -19.93 -0.11 17.35
CA MET A 49 -18.75 0.45 16.69
C MET A 49 -17.44 -0.13 17.24
N ARG A 50 -17.38 -0.47 18.53
CA ARG A 50 -16.21 -1.15 19.11
C ARG A 50 -16.07 -2.56 18.54
N ALA A 51 -17.15 -3.34 18.53
CA ALA A 51 -17.16 -4.69 17.98
C ALA A 51 -16.75 -4.72 16.49
N ILE A 52 -17.30 -3.80 15.68
CA ILE A 52 -16.94 -3.68 14.25
C ILE A 52 -15.46 -3.36 14.08
N LYS A 53 -14.91 -2.43 14.89
CA LYS A 53 -13.49 -2.07 14.82
C LYS A 53 -12.58 -3.23 15.21
N GLU A 54 -12.94 -3.99 16.24
CA GLU A 54 -12.19 -5.17 16.67
C GLU A 54 -12.18 -6.25 15.59
N ALA A 55 -13.34 -6.55 15.00
CA ALA A 55 -13.44 -7.48 13.88
C ALA A 55 -12.64 -7.00 12.65
N SER A 56 -12.67 -5.71 12.34
CA SER A 56 -11.89 -5.15 11.23
C SER A 56 -10.38 -5.26 11.49
N ARG A 57 -9.92 -5.00 12.72
CA ARG A 57 -8.52 -5.11 13.11
C ARG A 57 -8.01 -6.54 13.00
N SER A 58 -8.76 -7.53 13.50
CA SER A 58 -8.35 -8.93 13.44
C SER A 58 -8.21 -9.43 11.99
N ILE A 59 -9.11 -9.02 11.09
CA ILE A 59 -9.02 -9.34 9.66
C ILE A 59 -7.76 -8.72 9.02
N ILE A 60 -7.45 -7.47 9.33
CA ILE A 60 -6.27 -6.77 8.81
C ILE A 60 -4.99 -7.43 9.32
N GLU A 61 -4.94 -7.78 10.61
CA GLU A 61 -3.80 -8.43 11.24
C GLU A 61 -3.55 -9.82 10.66
N ALA A 62 -4.58 -10.64 10.49
CA ALA A 62 -4.48 -11.95 9.84
C ALA A 62 -3.90 -11.83 8.42
N LYS A 63 -4.39 -10.87 7.63
CA LYS A 63 -3.89 -10.61 6.27
C LYS A 63 -2.43 -10.13 6.27
N ARG A 64 -2.04 -9.31 7.26
CA ARG A 64 -0.65 -8.85 7.41
C ARG A 64 0.27 -10.02 7.74
N GLN A 65 -0.10 -10.86 8.70
CA GLN A 65 0.67 -12.04 9.10
C GLN A 65 0.85 -13.01 7.92
N GLU A 66 -0.21 -13.26 7.13
CA GLU A 66 -0.11 -14.10 5.94
C GLU A 66 0.90 -13.55 4.93
N GLN A 67 0.88 -12.24 4.67
CA GLN A 67 1.83 -11.60 3.76
C GLN A 67 3.27 -11.65 4.28
N GLU A 68 3.49 -11.45 5.57
CA GLU A 68 4.81 -11.55 6.20
C GLU A 68 5.36 -12.98 6.10
N ASN A 69 4.53 -13.98 6.41
CA ASN A 69 4.87 -15.39 6.25
C ASN A 69 5.23 -15.72 4.79
N ARG A 70 4.47 -15.20 3.82
CA ARG A 70 4.78 -15.39 2.39
C ARG A 70 6.11 -14.74 1.98
N LYS A 71 6.40 -13.54 2.49
CA LYS A 71 7.68 -12.85 2.25
C LYS A 71 8.84 -13.62 2.86
N GLN A 72 8.69 -14.12 4.08
CA GLN A 72 9.70 -14.91 4.77
C GLN A 72 10.01 -16.21 4.01
N ARG A 73 8.98 -16.99 3.65
CA ARG A 73 9.15 -18.20 2.82
C ARG A 73 9.86 -17.90 1.50
N ARG A 74 9.56 -16.77 0.85
CA ARG A 74 10.24 -16.38 -0.39
C ARG A 74 11.71 -16.06 -0.15
N ARG A 75 12.05 -15.34 0.93
CA ARG A 75 13.44 -15.03 1.29
C ARG A 75 14.23 -16.31 1.56
N GLU A 76 13.67 -17.22 2.37
CA GLU A 76 14.30 -18.52 2.68
C GLU A 76 14.50 -19.36 1.41
N LYS A 77 13.49 -19.41 0.52
CA LYS A 77 13.61 -20.12 -0.75
C LYS A 77 14.70 -19.53 -1.64
N LEU A 78 14.81 -18.20 -1.72
CA LEU A 78 15.86 -17.53 -2.49
C LEU A 78 17.24 -17.83 -1.92
N GLN A 79 17.42 -17.73 -0.60
CA GLN A 79 18.67 -18.08 0.08
C GLN A 79 19.08 -19.53 -0.22
N LYS A 80 18.13 -20.47 -0.04
CA LYS A 80 18.37 -21.89 -0.35
C LYS A 80 18.68 -22.11 -1.83
N GLN A 81 18.05 -21.38 -2.74
CA GLN A 81 18.34 -21.45 -4.17
C GLN A 81 19.74 -20.93 -4.49
N GLU A 82 20.19 -19.85 -3.85
CA GLU A 82 21.54 -19.32 -4.02
C GLU A 82 22.60 -20.28 -3.47
N GLU A 83 22.37 -20.88 -2.30
CA GLU A 83 23.22 -21.90 -1.73
C GLU A 83 23.29 -23.14 -2.62
N ASN A 84 22.14 -23.62 -3.09
CA ASN A 84 22.08 -24.76 -4.00
C ASN A 84 22.79 -24.45 -5.31
N ARG A 85 22.62 -23.25 -5.88
CA ARG A 85 23.32 -22.81 -7.08
C ARG A 85 24.83 -22.84 -6.89
N LYS A 86 25.33 -22.35 -5.74
CA LYS A 86 26.76 -22.43 -5.38
C LYS A 86 27.25 -23.89 -5.23
N LYS A 87 26.44 -24.75 -4.60
CA LYS A 87 26.78 -26.18 -4.40
C LYS A 87 26.76 -26.99 -5.69
N SER A 88 25.81 -26.71 -6.60
CA SER A 88 25.66 -27.40 -7.88
C SER A 88 26.57 -26.85 -8.97
N GLU A 89 27.31 -25.77 -8.69
CA GLU A 89 28.22 -25.15 -9.66
C GLU A 89 29.38 -26.11 -9.94
N VAL A 90 29.37 -26.72 -11.14
CA VAL A 90 30.44 -27.58 -11.61
C VAL A 90 31.58 -26.70 -12.11
N VAL A 91 32.68 -26.66 -11.37
CA VAL A 91 33.86 -25.86 -11.72
C VAL A 91 34.95 -26.72 -12.36
N GLN A 92 35.66 -26.16 -13.34
CA GLN A 92 36.87 -26.77 -13.86
C GLN A 92 38.09 -26.20 -13.13
N VAL A 93 38.87 -27.06 -12.48
CA VAL A 93 40.10 -26.64 -11.80
C VAL A 93 41.17 -26.32 -12.84
N ILE A 94 41.63 -25.07 -12.88
CA ILE A 94 42.68 -24.62 -13.80
C ILE A 94 44.03 -24.69 -13.09
N THR A 95 44.86 -25.66 -13.47
CA THR A 95 46.20 -25.86 -12.89
C THR A 95 47.26 -24.92 -13.46
N ASN A 96 47.13 -24.52 -14.74
CA ASN A 96 48.10 -23.65 -15.40
C ASN A 96 47.48 -22.31 -15.84
N THR A 97 47.84 -21.25 -15.12
CA THR A 97 47.31 -19.89 -15.33
C THR A 97 47.89 -19.17 -16.56
N SER A 98 49.02 -19.63 -17.10
CA SER A 98 49.62 -19.03 -18.31
C SER A 98 48.72 -19.18 -19.55
N LYS A 99 47.89 -20.24 -19.59
CA LYS A 99 46.95 -20.48 -20.68
C LYS A 99 45.87 -19.39 -20.76
N ILE A 100 45.27 -19.01 -19.62
CA ILE A 100 44.27 -17.94 -19.55
C ILE A 100 44.86 -16.61 -20.05
N LYS A 101 46.09 -16.29 -19.63
CA LYS A 101 46.79 -15.06 -20.03
C LYS A 101 47.04 -14.96 -21.53
N ARG A 102 47.09 -16.10 -22.24
CA ARG A 102 47.28 -16.18 -23.69
C ARG A 102 45.96 -16.19 -24.49
N MET A 103 44.81 -16.32 -23.84
CA MET A 103 43.51 -16.37 -24.52
C MET A 103 43.08 -15.01 -25.07
N LYS A 104 42.23 -15.04 -26.10
CA LYS A 104 41.67 -13.82 -26.70
C LYS A 104 40.69 -13.15 -25.74
N LYS A 105 40.69 -11.81 -25.70
CA LYS A 105 39.75 -11.01 -24.86
C LYS A 105 38.28 -11.41 -24.99
N LYS A 106 37.83 -11.87 -26.17
CA LYS A 106 36.44 -12.34 -26.37
C LYS A 106 36.14 -13.64 -25.61
N GLN A 107 37.09 -14.57 -25.54
CA GLN A 107 36.91 -15.85 -24.83
C GLN A 107 36.91 -15.65 -23.31
N LEU A 108 37.71 -14.70 -22.82
CA LEU A 108 37.77 -14.35 -21.39
C LEU A 108 36.45 -13.77 -20.85
N ARG A 109 35.57 -13.22 -21.70
CA ARG A 109 34.26 -12.67 -21.27
C ARG A 109 33.31 -13.73 -20.74
N ASN A 110 33.49 -14.98 -21.16
CA ASN A 110 32.62 -16.10 -20.77
C ASN A 110 33.18 -16.88 -19.58
N ILE A 111 34.37 -16.53 -19.07
CA ILE A 111 35.01 -17.21 -17.95
C ILE A 111 34.71 -16.43 -16.69
N GLU A 112 34.05 -17.08 -15.74
CA GLU A 112 33.86 -16.56 -14.38
C GLU A 112 34.83 -17.26 -13.43
N LYS A 113 35.54 -16.49 -12.60
CA LYS A 113 36.42 -17.06 -11.59
C LYS A 113 35.59 -17.47 -10.37
N ARG A 114 35.71 -18.73 -9.97
CA ARG A 114 35.12 -19.28 -8.74
C ARG A 114 36.24 -19.79 -7.85
N ASP A 115 36.29 -19.28 -6.62
CA ASP A 115 37.29 -19.71 -5.64
C ASP A 115 36.78 -20.95 -4.90
N ILE A 116 37.56 -22.03 -4.95
CA ILE A 116 37.27 -23.34 -4.34
C ILE A 116 38.06 -23.58 -3.05
N LEU A 117 39.03 -22.71 -2.75
CA LEU A 117 39.77 -22.77 -1.51
C LEU A 117 38.94 -22.09 -0.43
N ASN A 118 38.38 -22.88 0.49
CA ASN A 118 37.78 -22.38 1.73
C ASN A 118 38.90 -21.76 2.59
N THR A 119 39.26 -20.51 2.33
CA THR A 119 40.11 -19.72 3.23
C THR A 119 39.29 -19.42 4.48
N LYS A 120 39.59 -20.14 5.57
CA LYS A 120 39.20 -19.74 6.93
C LYS A 120 39.90 -18.44 7.30
#